data_AF-A0A3P7P582-F1
#
_entry.id   AF-A0A3P7P582-F1
#
_cell.length_a   1.000
_cell.length_b   1.000
_cell.length_c   1.000
_cell.angle_alpha   90.00
_cell.angle_beta   90.00
_cell.angle_gamma   90.00
#
_symmetry.space_group_name_H-M   'P 1'
#
loop_
_entity.id
_entity.type
_entity.pdbx_description
1 polymer ?
#
loop_
_entity_poly.entity_id
_entity_poly.type
_entity_poly.pdbx_seq_one_letter_code
_entity_poly.pdbx_strand_id
1 'polypeptide(L)'
;MPPEVLATIEDKADTGAAGVDSAFVEPVPGRSASSYWTENSNFVVDQVCAGNWSQAMCLLNQQVGAVDFSSYKPIFQSIFAASRLALPGIQNTPTMSVYPQRNWANLRNGLASGLPAVPVRLDNLLARLQTAYQLTTKAKFADAVDRFREILLLVPLLVVENSTEESEAKSLLSICREYIVGLQMEMTRKSLPKNTDQVCFLIYNDVHPKYV
;
A
#
# COMPACT_ATOMS: atom_id res chain seq x y z
N MET A 1 10.53 32.59 -67.20
CA MET A 1 11.45 31.95 -66.25
C MET A 1 10.59 31.33 -65.16
N PRO A 2 10.74 30.03 -64.86
CA PRO A 2 9.66 29.15 -64.39
C PRO A 2 9.55 29.07 -62.86
N PRO A 3 8.42 28.61 -62.30
CA PRO A 3 8.38 28.02 -60.97
C PRO A 3 8.51 26.48 -61.08
N GLU A 4 9.73 25.97 -60.95
CA GLU A 4 9.97 24.69 -60.27
C GLU A 4 9.96 25.04 -58.76
N VAL A 5 9.37 24.27 -57.83
CA VAL A 5 9.71 22.89 -57.47
C VAL A 5 8.52 22.25 -56.76
N LEU A 6 7.91 21.21 -57.35
CA LEU A 6 7.30 20.11 -56.58
C LEU A 6 7.10 18.88 -57.49
N ALA A 7 8.21 18.28 -57.90
CA ALA A 7 8.27 16.86 -58.20
C ALA A 7 8.82 16.20 -56.91
N THR A 8 8.43 15.03 -56.42
CA THR A 8 7.77 13.87 -57.01
C THR A 8 7.47 12.95 -55.82
N ILE A 9 6.27 12.38 -55.67
CA ILE A 9 6.12 10.97 -55.27
C ILE A 9 4.93 10.44 -56.08
N GLU A 10 5.25 9.47 -56.93
CA GLU A 10 4.37 8.85 -57.91
C GLU A 10 3.23 8.07 -57.27
N ASP A 11 2.07 8.21 -57.90
CA ASP A 11 0.88 7.40 -57.74
C ASP A 11 1.09 6.05 -58.45
N LYS A 12 0.76 4.95 -57.78
CA LYS A 12 0.56 3.65 -58.42
C LYS A 12 -0.77 3.08 -57.93
N ALA A 13 -1.81 3.41 -58.67
CA ALA A 13 -3.14 2.84 -58.53
C ALA A 13 -3.16 1.36 -58.95
N ASP A 14 -3.87 0.54 -58.18
CA ASP A 14 -4.77 -0.44 -58.80
C ASP A 14 -6.11 -0.42 -58.07
N THR A 15 -7.17 -0.46 -58.86
CA THR A 15 -8.54 -0.05 -58.54
C THR A 15 -9.40 -1.30 -58.45
N GLY A 16 -10.23 -1.42 -57.40
CA GLY A 16 -11.11 -2.58 -57.25
C GLY A 16 -12.36 -2.30 -56.40
N ALA A 17 -13.38 -1.76 -57.07
CA ALA A 17 -14.81 -1.81 -56.74
C ALA A 17 -15.37 -0.92 -55.61
N ALA A 18 -16.36 -0.11 -56.00
CA ALA A 18 -17.23 0.66 -55.14
C ALA A 18 -18.15 -0.25 -54.32
N GLY A 19 -17.94 -0.23 -53.01
CA GLY A 19 -18.88 -0.55 -51.94
C GLY A 19 -18.41 0.22 -50.72
N VAL A 20 -19.22 1.13 -50.19
CA VAL A 20 -18.88 1.91 -48.98
C VAL A 20 -18.99 1.02 -47.75
N ASP A 21 -18.08 0.06 -47.62
CA ASP A 21 -17.91 -0.73 -46.40
C ASP A 21 -16.85 -0.05 -45.54
N SER A 22 -17.22 1.07 -44.89
CA SER A 22 -16.46 1.59 -43.75
C SER A 22 -16.59 0.59 -42.60
N ALA A 23 -15.82 -0.50 -42.68
CA ALA A 23 -15.78 -1.53 -41.66
C ALA A 23 -15.37 -0.89 -40.32
N PHE A 24 -16.30 -0.83 -39.38
CA PHE A 24 -16.02 -0.37 -38.03
C PHE A 24 -15.03 -1.33 -37.37
N VAL A 25 -13.86 -0.82 -37.01
CA VAL A 25 -12.85 -1.56 -36.24
C VAL A 25 -12.92 -1.09 -34.79
N GLU A 26 -13.14 -2.03 -33.89
CA GLU A 26 -13.19 -1.75 -32.45
C GLU A 26 -11.80 -1.33 -31.93
N PRO A 27 -11.73 -0.28 -31.09
CA PRO A 27 -10.47 0.13 -30.48
C PRO A 27 -9.98 -0.90 -29.46
N VAL A 28 -8.67 -1.13 -29.43
CA VAL A 28 -8.05 -2.02 -28.43
C VAL A 28 -8.14 -1.38 -27.04
N PRO A 29 -8.56 -2.12 -26.00
CA PRO A 29 -8.61 -1.59 -24.65
C PRO A 29 -7.22 -1.22 -24.15
N GLY A 30 -7.11 -0.02 -23.56
CA GLY A 30 -5.87 0.45 -22.94
C GLY A 30 -5.51 -0.32 -21.66
N ARG A 31 -4.28 -0.12 -21.18
CA ARG A 31 -3.84 -0.67 -19.89
C ARG A 31 -4.57 0.00 -18.72
N SER A 32 -4.81 -0.77 -17.66
CA SER A 32 -5.43 -0.25 -16.43
C SER A 32 -4.46 0.65 -15.65
N ALA A 33 -4.99 1.62 -14.89
CA ALA A 33 -4.19 2.47 -14.01
C ALA A 33 -3.39 1.66 -12.97
N SER A 34 -3.99 0.60 -12.42
CA SER A 34 -3.34 -0.33 -11.49
C SER A 34 -2.14 -1.04 -12.09
N SER A 35 -2.16 -1.38 -13.39
CA SER A 35 -1.03 -2.02 -14.06
C SER A 35 0.19 -1.10 -14.12
N TYR A 36 -0.02 0.19 -14.39
CA TYR A 36 1.06 1.16 -14.36
C TYR A 36 1.68 1.28 -12.96
N TRP A 37 0.87 1.24 -11.90
CA TRP A 37 1.38 1.29 -10.52
C TRP A 37 2.28 0.11 -10.18
N THR A 38 1.90 -1.09 -10.61
CA THR A 38 2.70 -2.30 -10.35
C THR A 38 4.04 -2.29 -11.08
N GLU A 39 4.12 -1.65 -12.25
CA GLU A 39 5.33 -1.54 -13.06
C GLU A 39 6.27 -0.42 -12.53
N ASN A 40 5.69 0.68 -12.03
CA ASN A 40 6.45 1.85 -11.62
C ASN A 40 7.02 1.79 -10.19
N SER A 41 6.48 0.93 -9.32
CA SER A 41 6.80 0.96 -7.89
C SER A 41 7.03 -0.43 -7.30
N ASN A 42 8.07 -0.53 -6.47
CA ASN A 42 8.37 -1.71 -5.66
C ASN A 42 7.98 -1.53 -4.18
N PHE A 43 7.19 -0.50 -3.85
CA PHE A 43 6.67 -0.34 -2.50
C PHE A 43 5.51 -1.30 -2.24
N VAL A 44 5.48 -1.92 -1.06
CA VAL A 44 4.44 -2.89 -0.69
C VAL A 44 3.06 -2.25 -0.74
N VAL A 45 2.91 -1.04 -0.18
CA VAL A 45 1.62 -0.33 -0.17
C VAL A 45 1.10 -0.03 -1.57
N ASP A 46 1.97 0.28 -2.54
CA ASP A 46 1.57 0.57 -3.91
C ASP A 46 1.07 -0.70 -4.62
N GLN A 47 1.71 -1.85 -4.37
CA GLN A 47 1.28 -3.16 -4.86
C GLN A 47 -0.07 -3.60 -4.25
N VAL A 48 -0.29 -3.30 -2.96
CA VAL A 48 -1.58 -3.53 -2.29
C VAL A 48 -2.68 -2.64 -2.87
N CYS A 49 -2.40 -1.35 -3.09
CA CYS A 49 -3.33 -0.41 -3.72
C CYS A 49 -3.72 -0.84 -5.13
N ALA A 50 -2.79 -1.43 -5.88
CA ALA A 50 -3.04 -1.98 -7.22
C ALA A 50 -3.81 -3.33 -7.21
N GLY A 51 -3.89 -4.01 -6.06
CA GLY A 51 -4.55 -5.31 -5.91
C GLY A 51 -3.65 -6.52 -6.19
N ASN A 52 -2.34 -6.33 -6.40
CA ASN A 52 -1.38 -7.42 -6.56
C ASN A 52 -0.86 -7.90 -5.20
N TRP A 53 -1.70 -8.62 -4.46
CA TRP A 53 -1.38 -9.05 -3.10
C TRP A 53 -0.25 -10.08 -3.05
N SER A 54 -0.11 -10.93 -4.08
CA SER A 54 0.98 -11.92 -4.14
C SER A 54 2.35 -11.25 -4.19
N GLN A 55 2.51 -10.21 -5.02
CA GLN A 55 3.78 -9.48 -5.10
C GLN A 55 4.03 -8.67 -3.82
N ALA A 56 2.99 -8.06 -3.26
CA ALA A 56 3.07 -7.35 -1.98
C ALA A 56 3.57 -8.28 -0.84
N MET A 57 3.02 -9.50 -0.74
CA MET A 57 3.44 -10.49 0.26
C MET A 57 4.88 -10.96 0.03
N CYS A 58 5.27 -11.20 -1.22
CA CYS A 58 6.64 -11.57 -1.56
C CYS A 58 7.64 -10.48 -1.15
N LEU A 59 7.32 -9.21 -1.45
CA LEU A 59 8.15 -8.06 -1.06
C LEU A 59 8.25 -7.93 0.46
N LEU A 60 7.13 -8.08 1.18
CA LEU A 60 7.11 -7.98 2.64
C LEU A 60 7.90 -9.13 3.30
N ASN A 61 7.84 -10.35 2.73
CA ASN A 61 8.68 -11.47 3.15
C ASN A 61 10.18 -11.14 2.92
N GLN A 62 10.57 -10.68 1.73
CA GLN A 62 11.97 -10.37 1.42
C GLN A 62 12.53 -9.20 2.24
N GLN A 63 11.72 -8.17 2.52
CA GLN A 63 12.18 -6.96 3.19
C GLN A 63 12.10 -7.04 4.72
N VAL A 64 11.03 -7.63 5.26
CA VAL A 64 10.71 -7.63 6.71
C VAL A 64 10.72 -9.04 7.30
N GLY A 65 10.76 -10.09 6.47
CA GLY A 65 10.76 -11.48 6.94
C GLY A 65 9.39 -11.96 7.43
N ALA A 66 8.28 -11.33 7.03
CA ALA A 66 6.97 -11.82 7.45
C ALA A 66 6.59 -13.10 6.71
N VAL A 67 6.18 -14.10 7.48
CA VAL A 67 5.74 -15.41 6.99
C VAL A 67 4.23 -15.57 7.14
N ASP A 68 3.66 -15.12 8.26
CA ASP A 68 2.22 -15.14 8.49
C ASP A 68 1.56 -13.80 8.12
N PHE A 69 0.64 -13.86 7.17
CA PHE A 69 -0.11 -12.71 6.66
C PHE A 69 -1.53 -12.60 7.21
N SER A 70 -1.92 -13.47 8.16
CA SER A 70 -3.26 -13.48 8.75
C SER A 70 -3.64 -12.13 9.36
N SER A 71 -2.70 -11.50 10.08
CA SER A 71 -2.87 -10.18 10.68
C SER A 71 -2.89 -9.03 9.66
N TYR A 72 -2.29 -9.23 8.48
CA TYR A 72 -2.24 -8.21 7.41
C TYR A 72 -3.51 -8.16 6.55
N LYS A 73 -4.31 -9.24 6.52
CA LYS A 73 -5.54 -9.32 5.72
C LYS A 73 -6.49 -8.11 5.89
N PRO A 74 -6.91 -7.71 7.10
CA PRO A 74 -7.80 -6.55 7.25
C PRO A 74 -7.14 -5.23 6.83
N ILE A 75 -5.82 -5.12 7.00
CA ILE A 75 -5.05 -3.93 6.61
C ILE A 75 -5.01 -3.83 5.08
N PHE A 76 -4.70 -4.93 4.38
CA PHE A 76 -4.64 -4.95 2.92
C PHE A 76 -6.00 -4.68 2.28
N GLN A 77 -7.07 -5.25 2.84
CA GLN A 77 -8.42 -4.99 2.36
C GLN A 77 -8.84 -3.53 2.54
N SER A 78 -8.51 -2.91 3.69
CA SER A 78 -8.85 -1.51 3.92
C SER A 78 -8.07 -0.55 3.01
N ILE A 79 -6.78 -0.80 2.78
CA ILE A 79 -5.95 -0.03 1.86
C ILE A 79 -6.45 -0.17 0.41
N PHE A 80 -6.77 -1.40 -0.02
CA PHE A 80 -7.31 -1.63 -1.36
C PHE A 80 -8.69 -1.00 -1.57
N ALA A 81 -9.55 -1.00 -0.55
CA ALA A 81 -10.83 -0.31 -0.62
C ALA A 81 -10.66 1.22 -0.74
N ALA A 82 -9.62 1.78 -0.10
CA ALA A 82 -9.32 3.21 -0.14
C ALA A 82 -8.59 3.68 -1.42
N SER A 83 -8.05 2.77 -2.22
CA SER A 83 -7.20 3.11 -3.38
C SER A 83 -7.97 3.58 -4.62
N ARG A 84 -9.28 3.35 -4.67
CA ARG A 84 -10.15 3.69 -5.82
C ARG A 84 -11.43 4.38 -5.37
N LEU A 85 -11.93 5.28 -6.21
CA LEU A 85 -13.19 5.97 -6.02
C LEU A 85 -14.19 5.49 -7.06
N ALA A 86 -15.46 5.38 -6.70
CA ALA A 86 -16.53 5.05 -7.62
C ALA A 86 -17.28 6.33 -8.01
N LEU A 87 -17.24 6.68 -9.29
CA LEU A 87 -17.94 7.83 -9.84
C LEU A 87 -19.14 7.34 -10.67
N PRO A 88 -20.38 7.72 -10.32
CA PRO A 88 -21.53 7.41 -11.17
C PRO A 88 -21.41 8.15 -12.50
N GLY A 89 -21.59 7.43 -13.59
CA GLY A 89 -21.64 7.99 -14.94
C GLY A 89 -23.05 8.45 -15.30
N ILE A 90 -23.45 8.19 -16.54
CA ILE A 90 -24.80 8.45 -17.03
C ILE A 90 -25.78 7.48 -16.35
N GLN A 91 -27.05 7.89 -16.21
CA GLN A 91 -28.10 7.04 -15.64
C GLN A 91 -28.16 5.68 -16.35
N ASN A 92 -28.37 4.61 -15.58
CA ASN A 92 -28.42 3.22 -16.06
C ASN A 92 -27.11 2.68 -16.67
N THR A 93 -25.96 3.31 -16.42
CA THR A 93 -24.63 2.78 -16.77
C THR A 93 -23.84 2.36 -15.53
N PRO A 94 -22.92 1.38 -15.64
CA PRO A 94 -22.10 0.97 -14.49
C PRO A 94 -21.22 2.13 -14.00
N THR A 95 -20.95 2.16 -12.70
CA THR A 95 -20.08 3.17 -12.09
C THR A 95 -18.66 3.07 -12.63
N MET A 96 -18.05 4.22 -12.91
CA MET A 96 -16.66 4.29 -13.34
C MET A 96 -15.73 4.29 -12.12
N SER A 97 -14.61 3.58 -12.22
CA SER A 97 -13.55 3.63 -11.20
C SER A 97 -12.56 4.74 -11.50
N VAL A 98 -12.32 5.60 -10.52
CA VAL A 98 -11.33 6.68 -10.56
C VAL A 98 -10.18 6.33 -9.64
N TYR A 99 -8.96 6.49 -10.13
CA TYR A 99 -7.74 6.10 -9.44
C TYR A 99 -6.96 7.36 -9.01
N PRO A 100 -7.12 7.83 -7.76
CA PRO A 100 -6.37 8.98 -7.27
C PRO A 100 -4.87 8.70 -7.23
N GLN A 101 -4.08 9.70 -7.62
CA GLN A 101 -2.62 9.56 -7.74
C GLN A 101 -1.88 10.60 -6.90
N ARG A 102 -0.76 10.20 -6.29
CA ARG A 102 0.10 11.11 -5.51
C ARG A 102 0.75 12.18 -6.38
N ASN A 103 1.19 11.79 -7.57
CA ASN A 103 1.93 12.63 -8.52
C ASN A 103 1.03 13.29 -9.57
N TRP A 104 -0.19 13.68 -9.19
CA TRP A 104 -1.18 14.28 -10.09
C TRP A 104 -0.65 15.51 -10.85
N ALA A 105 0.22 16.31 -10.23
CA ALA A 105 0.80 17.51 -10.84
C ALA A 105 1.81 17.19 -11.97
N ASN A 106 2.55 16.08 -11.84
CA ASN A 106 3.55 15.65 -12.81
C ASN A 106 2.97 14.75 -13.91
N LEU A 107 1.67 14.45 -13.83
CA LEU A 107 0.98 13.55 -14.75
C LEU A 107 0.56 14.17 -16.08
N ARG A 108 0.86 15.46 -16.28
CA ARG A 108 0.52 16.19 -17.52
C ARG A 108 1.07 15.52 -18.78
N ASN A 109 2.12 14.69 -18.64
CA ASN A 109 2.81 14.02 -19.74
C ASN A 109 2.38 12.55 -19.95
N GLY A 110 1.36 12.06 -19.22
CA GLY A 110 0.74 10.75 -19.45
C GLY A 110 0.59 9.86 -18.22
N LEU A 111 -0.36 8.92 -18.29
CA LEU A 111 -0.70 7.98 -17.20
C LEU A 111 0.42 6.97 -16.88
N ALA A 112 1.43 6.86 -17.75
CA ALA A 112 2.47 5.84 -17.67
C ALA A 112 3.36 5.97 -16.42
N SER A 113 3.52 7.15 -15.84
CA SER A 113 4.32 7.38 -14.62
C SER A 113 3.48 7.49 -13.35
N GLY A 114 2.19 7.16 -13.41
CA GLY A 114 1.28 7.30 -12.28
C GLY A 114 1.66 6.44 -11.09
N LEU A 115 1.40 6.95 -9.89
CA LEU A 115 1.57 6.26 -8.62
C LEU A 115 0.35 6.49 -7.73
N PRO A 116 -0.09 5.49 -6.94
CA PRO A 116 -1.31 5.61 -6.17
C PRO A 116 -1.20 6.66 -5.06
N ALA A 117 -2.34 7.24 -4.67
CA ALA A 117 -2.43 8.03 -3.47
C ALA A 117 -2.24 7.12 -2.23
N VAL A 118 -1.41 7.56 -1.29
CA VAL A 118 -1.04 6.76 -0.11
C VAL A 118 -2.04 7.05 1.03
N PRO A 119 -2.79 6.06 1.52
CA PRO A 119 -3.78 6.28 2.58
C PRO A 119 -3.16 6.38 3.98
N VAL A 120 -1.92 5.90 4.16
CA VAL A 120 -1.23 5.85 5.46
C VAL A 120 -0.09 6.86 5.48
N ARG A 121 -0.11 7.77 6.46
CA ARG A 121 0.93 8.81 6.67
C ARG A 121 1.53 8.67 8.07
N LEU A 122 2.78 9.09 8.23
CA LEU A 122 3.49 9.07 9.51
C LEU A 122 2.71 9.80 10.61
N ASP A 123 2.13 10.97 10.30
CA ASP A 123 1.31 11.76 11.23
C ASP A 123 0.15 10.97 11.85
N ASN A 124 -0.50 10.10 11.06
CA ASN A 124 -1.60 9.26 11.53
C ASN A 124 -1.09 8.21 12.54
N LEU A 125 0.08 7.64 12.30
CA LEU A 125 0.69 6.69 13.23
C LEU A 125 1.10 7.36 14.55
N LEU A 126 1.65 8.58 14.48
CA LEU A 126 1.98 9.36 15.68
C LEU A 126 0.73 9.72 16.52
N ALA A 127 -0.38 10.07 15.87
CA ALA A 127 -1.65 10.30 16.56
C ALA A 127 -2.20 9.02 17.24
N ARG A 128 -2.07 7.87 16.56
CA ARG A 128 -2.42 6.56 17.14
C ARG A 128 -1.53 6.18 18.31
N LEU A 129 -0.24 6.52 18.27
CA LEU A 129 0.70 6.31 19.36
C LEU A 129 0.26 7.07 20.62
N GLN A 130 -0.15 8.33 20.48
CA GLN A 130 -0.68 9.12 21.60
C GLN A 130 -1.92 8.47 22.24
N THR A 131 -2.79 7.88 21.41
CA THR A 131 -3.95 7.13 21.90
C THR A 131 -3.53 5.88 22.67
N ALA A 132 -2.49 5.18 22.22
CA ALA A 132 -1.94 4.01 22.92
C ALA A 132 -1.37 4.40 24.30
N TYR A 133 -0.69 5.54 24.44
CA TYR A 133 -0.23 6.06 25.74
C TYR A 133 -1.39 6.39 26.70
N GLN A 134 -2.51 6.88 26.17
CA GLN A 134 -3.69 7.10 27.00
C GLN A 134 -4.32 5.78 27.49
N LEU A 135 -4.23 4.71 26.71
CA LEU A 135 -4.72 3.40 27.13
C LEU A 135 -3.83 2.74 28.18
N THR A 136 -2.51 2.90 28.08
CA THR A 136 -1.56 2.40 29.10
C THR A 136 -1.75 3.10 30.44
N THR A 137 -1.89 4.43 30.43
CA THR A 137 -2.16 5.22 31.65
C THR A 137 -3.50 4.88 32.30
N LYS A 138 -4.51 4.48 31.50
CA LYS A 138 -5.81 3.97 31.98
C LYS A 138 -5.78 2.50 32.42
N ALA A 139 -4.61 1.86 32.46
CA ALA A 139 -4.40 0.45 32.80
C ALA A 139 -5.16 -0.55 31.90
N LYS A 140 -5.55 -0.16 30.68
CA LYS A 140 -6.15 -1.04 29.67
C LYS A 140 -5.05 -1.67 28.81
N PHE A 141 -4.26 -2.56 29.41
CA PHE A 141 -3.04 -3.07 28.78
C PHE A 141 -3.31 -3.95 27.55
N ALA A 142 -4.37 -4.76 27.54
CA ALA A 142 -4.74 -5.59 26.39
C ALA A 142 -5.02 -4.72 25.15
N ASP A 143 -5.92 -3.73 25.30
CA ASP A 143 -6.26 -2.79 24.22
C ASP A 143 -5.03 -1.98 23.77
N ALA A 144 -4.16 -1.58 24.70
CA ALA A 144 -2.94 -0.84 24.36
C ALA A 144 -1.98 -1.69 23.52
N VAL A 145 -1.75 -2.95 23.89
CA VAL A 145 -0.89 -3.89 23.15
C VAL A 145 -1.41 -4.08 21.72
N ASP A 146 -2.73 -4.23 21.55
CA ASP A 146 -3.31 -4.38 20.21
C ASP A 146 -3.15 -3.12 19.36
N ARG A 147 -3.25 -1.93 19.96
CA ARG A 147 -2.94 -0.66 19.26
C ARG A 147 -1.47 -0.53 18.89
N PHE A 148 -0.54 -0.90 19.77
CA PHE A 148 0.88 -0.89 19.43
C PHE A 148 1.22 -1.90 18.31
N ARG A 149 0.58 -3.08 18.32
CA ARG A 149 0.73 -4.08 17.24
C ARG A 149 0.19 -3.56 15.91
N GLU A 150 -0.97 -2.91 15.92
CA GLU A 150 -1.55 -2.29 14.72
C GLU A 150 -0.60 -1.26 14.12
N ILE A 151 0.00 -0.39 14.94
CA ILE A 151 1.00 0.59 14.49
C ILE A 151 2.23 -0.11 13.90
N LEU A 152 2.75 -1.14 14.56
CA LEU A 152 3.92 -1.90 14.12
C LEU A 152 3.70 -2.51 12.72
N LEU A 153 2.53 -3.08 12.46
CA LEU A 153 2.17 -3.65 11.15
C LEU A 153 1.98 -2.58 10.06
N LEU A 154 1.65 -1.34 10.41
CA LEU A 154 1.48 -0.24 9.46
C LEU A 154 2.79 0.43 9.07
N VAL A 155 3.84 0.36 9.90
CA VAL A 155 5.14 1.02 9.60
C VAL A 155 5.75 0.54 8.28
N PRO A 156 5.81 -0.76 7.94
CA PRO A 156 6.32 -1.22 6.64
C PRO A 156 5.50 -0.78 5.42
N LEU A 157 4.28 -0.28 5.64
CA LEU A 157 3.37 0.18 4.58
C LEU A 157 3.43 1.70 4.38
N LEU A 158 4.36 2.39 5.05
CA LEU A 158 4.58 3.81 4.84
C LEU A 158 5.34 4.07 3.54
N VAL A 159 4.95 5.16 2.88
CA VAL A 159 5.80 5.81 1.86
C VAL A 159 6.43 7.02 2.51
N VAL A 160 7.76 7.08 2.44
CA VAL A 160 8.58 8.13 3.03
C VAL A 160 9.37 8.82 1.92
N GLU A 161 9.46 10.15 1.98
CA GLU A 161 10.21 10.96 1.01
C GLU A 161 11.53 11.50 1.60
N ASN A 162 11.56 11.76 2.92
CA ASN A 162 12.67 12.39 3.61
C ASN A 162 13.45 11.41 4.49
N SER A 163 14.78 11.55 4.56
CA SER A 163 15.61 10.72 5.46
C SER A 163 15.30 10.97 6.95
N THR A 164 14.81 12.16 7.29
CA THR A 164 14.33 12.49 8.64
C THR A 164 13.12 11.65 9.03
N GLU A 165 12.11 11.58 8.17
CA GLU A 165 10.90 10.75 8.35
C GLU A 165 11.27 9.25 8.44
N GLU A 166 12.29 8.80 7.71
CA GLU A 166 12.77 7.42 7.80
C GLU A 166 13.34 7.12 9.19
N SER A 167 14.13 8.04 9.75
CA SER A 167 14.66 7.92 11.11
C SER A 167 13.55 7.90 12.17
N GLU A 168 12.54 8.76 12.00
CA GLU A 168 11.37 8.80 12.87
C GLU A 168 10.55 7.50 12.81
N ALA A 169 10.33 6.93 11.63
CA ALA A 169 9.65 5.65 11.46
C ALA A 169 10.42 4.50 12.14
N LYS A 170 11.75 4.50 12.07
CA LYS A 170 12.59 3.51 12.77
C LYS A 170 12.52 3.68 14.29
N SER A 171 12.54 4.92 14.79
CA SER A 171 12.36 5.22 16.22
C SER A 171 11.00 4.74 16.72
N LEU A 172 9.93 5.02 15.95
CA LEU A 172 8.57 4.56 16.25
C LEU A 172 8.48 3.03 16.36
N LEU A 173 9.20 2.30 15.50
CA LEU A 173 9.27 0.84 15.57
C LEU A 173 9.92 0.36 16.88
N SER A 174 11.01 0.99 17.32
CA SER A 174 11.67 0.65 18.60
C SER A 174 10.75 0.88 19.79
N ILE A 175 10.08 2.04 19.82
CA ILE A 175 9.12 2.39 20.87
C ILE A 175 8.01 1.34 20.94
N CYS A 176 7.36 1.02 19.81
CA CYS A 176 6.26 0.06 19.81
C CYS A 176 6.72 -1.33 20.30
N ARG A 177 7.92 -1.78 19.90
CA ARG A 177 8.50 -3.05 20.36
C ARG A 177 8.71 -3.07 21.88
N GLU A 178 9.34 -2.03 22.42
CA GLU A 178 9.63 -1.91 23.86
C GLU A 178 8.34 -1.88 24.69
N TYR A 179 7.33 -1.11 24.26
CA TYR A 179 6.04 -1.04 24.95
C TYR A 179 5.27 -2.36 24.90
N ILE A 180 5.26 -3.08 23.76
CA ILE A 180 4.60 -4.39 23.67
C ILE A 180 5.23 -5.36 24.67
N VAL A 181 6.56 -5.48 24.67
CA VAL A 181 7.28 -6.40 25.56
C VAL A 181 7.05 -6.01 27.02
N GLY A 182 7.19 -4.74 27.37
CA GLY A 182 7.00 -4.25 28.75
C GLY A 182 5.58 -4.47 29.27
N LEU A 183 4.56 -4.20 28.45
CA LEU A 183 3.16 -4.42 28.85
C LEU A 183 2.82 -5.90 28.96
N GLN A 184 3.34 -6.75 28.07
CA GLN A 184 3.17 -8.20 28.16
C GLN A 184 3.83 -8.77 29.42
N MET A 185 5.02 -8.28 29.78
CA MET A 185 5.69 -8.63 31.03
C MET A 185 4.84 -8.27 32.24
N GLU A 186 4.29 -7.07 32.27
CA GLU A 186 3.44 -6.60 33.37
C GLU A 186 2.11 -7.37 33.47
N MET A 187 1.48 -7.70 32.34
CA MET A 187 0.28 -8.54 32.31
C MET A 187 0.57 -9.95 32.83
N THR A 188 1.68 -10.55 32.39
CA THR A 188 2.09 -11.89 32.82
C THR A 188 2.43 -11.89 34.31
N ARG A 189 3.18 -10.90 34.82
CA ARG A 189 3.46 -10.73 36.25
C ARG A 189 2.19 -10.73 37.10
N LYS A 190 1.14 -10.03 36.65
CA LYS A 190 -0.15 -9.97 37.36
C LYS A 190 -0.89 -11.32 37.35
N SER A 191 -0.65 -12.16 36.36
CA SER A 191 -1.26 -13.50 36.27
C SER A 191 -0.56 -14.55 37.14
N LEU A 192 0.71 -14.33 37.53
CA LEU A 192 1.46 -15.26 38.37
C LEU A 192 1.19 -15.04 39.88
N PRO A 193 1.27 -16.11 40.70
CA PRO A 193 1.21 -16.00 42.15
C PRO A 193 2.44 -15.27 42.72
N LYS A 194 2.28 -14.61 43.88
CA LYS A 194 3.21 -13.66 44.52
C LYS A 194 4.64 -14.16 44.84
N ASN A 195 5.02 -15.40 44.52
CA ASN A 195 6.28 -16.04 44.93
C ASN A 195 7.20 -16.43 43.77
N THR A 196 6.99 -15.92 42.55
CA THR A 196 7.80 -16.29 41.39
C THR A 196 8.55 -15.08 40.84
N ASP A 197 9.79 -14.89 41.29
CA ASP A 197 10.69 -13.82 40.84
C ASP A 197 11.27 -14.06 39.42
N GLN A 198 10.86 -15.15 38.74
CA GLN A 198 11.35 -15.55 37.41
C GLN A 198 10.49 -15.05 36.24
N VAL A 199 9.84 -13.89 36.38
CA VAL A 199 8.97 -13.32 35.33
C VAL A 199 9.72 -13.10 34.01
N CYS A 200 10.99 -12.71 34.05
CA CYS A 200 11.82 -12.54 32.86
C CYS A 200 12.16 -13.85 32.14
N PHE A 201 12.31 -14.97 32.86
CA PHE A 201 12.79 -16.24 32.28
C PHE A 201 11.66 -17.02 31.58
N LEU A 202 10.43 -16.96 32.13
CA LEU A 202 9.28 -17.64 31.55
C LEU A 202 8.84 -17.00 30.22
N ILE A 203 8.96 -15.68 30.07
CA ILE A 203 8.54 -14.98 28.85
C ILE A 203 9.55 -15.16 27.70
N TYR A 204 10.85 -15.21 28.00
CA TYR A 204 11.85 -15.57 26.98
C TYR A 204 11.54 -16.94 26.35
N ASN A 205 11.07 -17.89 27.17
CA ASN A 205 10.69 -19.23 26.72
C ASN A 205 9.31 -19.32 26.04
N ASP A 206 8.41 -18.34 26.22
CA ASP A 206 7.04 -18.36 25.64
C ASP A 206 6.94 -17.53 24.34
N VAL A 207 7.90 -16.63 24.10
CA VAL A 207 8.05 -15.89 22.82
C VAL A 207 8.82 -16.69 21.77
N HIS A 208 9.79 -17.52 22.18
CA HIS A 208 10.59 -18.36 21.28
C HIS A 208 9.97 -19.69 20.76
N PRO A 209 8.93 -20.33 21.36
CA PRO A 209 8.50 -21.67 20.96
C PRO A 209 7.59 -21.65 19.72
N LYS A 210 7.26 -20.48 19.16
CA LYS A 210 6.44 -20.35 17.94
C LYS A 210 7.24 -20.17 16.66
N TYR A 211 8.58 -20.14 16.74
CA TYR A 211 9.47 -19.93 15.59
C TYR A 211 10.58 -20.98 15.47
N VAL A 212 10.36 -22.20 15.99
CA VAL A 212 11.17 -23.41 15.72
C VAL A 212 10.28 -24.48 15.13
#